data_AF-A0A2E5U078-F1
#
_entry.id   AF-A0A2E5U078-F1
#
_cell.length_a   1.000
_cell.length_b   1.000
_cell.length_c   1.000
_cell.angle_alpha   90.00
_cell.angle_beta   90.00
_cell.angle_gamma   90.00
#
_symmetry.space_group_name_H-M   'P 1'
#
loop_
_entity.id
_entity.type
_entity.pdbx_description
1 polymer ?
#
loop_
_entity_poly.entity_id
_entity_poly.type
_entity_poly.pdbx_seq_one_letter_code
_entity_poly.pdbx_strand_id
1 'polypeptide(L)'
;MNYEDFLTLKGKDFKGRTLEDIWSFTDKEIEENHDFIQIVFPLNKPSQSVFHGYYLDSQDLVDQIKNNKEATNNIIFSSHWFYSFLERNMYWNAQHNHNQLRITRVIKCLRLLVSDEEADNFYNYVLELIKNNNQVSKRTLNFWKNT
;
A
#
# COMPACT_ATOMS: atom_id res chain seq x y z
N MET A 1 -0.68 10.82 -14.44
CA MET A 1 0.64 10.21 -14.20
C MET A 1 0.70 8.90 -14.97
N ASN A 2 1.89 8.50 -15.42
CA ASN A 2 2.12 7.14 -15.93
C ASN A 2 2.51 6.26 -14.74
N TYR A 3 1.72 5.22 -14.45
CA TYR A 3 1.97 4.33 -13.32
C TYR A 3 3.23 3.48 -13.52
N GLU A 4 3.49 2.98 -14.72
CA GLU A 4 4.68 2.18 -14.96
C GLU A 4 5.94 3.03 -14.77
N ASP A 5 5.99 4.23 -15.36
CA ASP A 5 7.13 5.13 -15.18
C ASP A 5 7.34 5.47 -13.70
N PHE A 6 6.27 5.80 -12.98
CA PHE A 6 6.34 6.12 -11.56
C PHE A 6 6.84 4.95 -10.70
N LEU A 7 6.30 3.75 -10.91
CA LEU A 7 6.67 2.53 -10.17
C LEU A 7 8.06 2.01 -10.56
N THR A 8 8.61 2.42 -11.70
CA THR A 8 9.97 2.08 -12.15
C THR A 8 10.98 3.21 -11.93
N LEU A 9 10.69 4.16 -11.04
CA LEU A 9 11.57 5.29 -10.69
C LEU A 9 11.90 6.26 -11.85
N LYS A 10 11.19 6.15 -12.97
CA LYS A 10 11.39 6.97 -14.18
C LYS A 10 10.42 8.15 -14.27
N GLY A 11 9.38 8.13 -13.45
CA GLY A 11 8.28 9.08 -13.49
C GLY A 11 8.02 9.77 -12.16
N LYS A 12 7.05 10.68 -12.21
CA LYS A 12 6.54 11.41 -11.05
C LYS A 12 5.05 11.20 -10.92
N ASP A 13 4.56 11.28 -9.68
CA ASP A 13 3.14 11.30 -9.41
C ASP A 13 2.51 12.65 -9.81
N PHE A 14 1.22 12.78 -9.54
CA PHE A 14 0.45 13.99 -9.87
C PHE A 14 0.83 15.24 -9.06
N LYS A 15 1.59 15.10 -7.97
CA LYS A 15 2.15 16.19 -7.18
C LYS A 15 3.62 16.47 -7.54
N GLY A 16 4.18 15.78 -8.53
CA GLY A 16 5.57 15.95 -8.96
C GLY A 16 6.59 15.22 -8.08
N ARG A 17 6.14 14.29 -7.21
CA ARG A 17 7.01 13.46 -6.36
C ARG A 17 7.44 12.20 -7.10
N THR A 18 8.70 11.82 -6.97
CA THR A 18 9.19 10.50 -7.35
C THR A 18 8.80 9.47 -6.28
N LEU A 19 8.94 8.17 -6.60
CA LEU A 19 8.75 7.13 -5.60
C LEU A 19 9.81 7.21 -4.49
N GLU A 20 11.04 7.60 -4.82
CA GLU A 20 12.13 7.83 -3.85
C GLU A 20 11.85 9.00 -2.89
N ASP A 21 11.23 10.07 -3.39
CA ASP A 21 10.78 11.18 -2.54
C ASP A 21 9.78 10.68 -1.48
N ILE A 22 8.88 9.77 -1.86
CA ILE A 22 7.90 9.19 -0.95
C ILE A 22 8.57 8.23 0.06
N TRP A 23 9.51 7.40 -0.39
CA TRP A 23 10.27 6.54 0.53
C TRP A 23 11.09 7.33 1.55
N SER A 24 11.42 8.59 1.23
CA SER A 24 12.14 9.51 2.12
C SER A 24 11.25 10.23 3.14
N PHE A 25 9.93 9.98 3.14
CA PHE A 25 9.02 10.59 4.12
C PHE A 25 9.37 10.18 5.56
N THR A 26 9.31 11.16 6.45
CA THR A 26 9.28 10.96 7.90
C THR A 26 7.98 10.29 8.34
N ASP A 27 7.99 9.67 9.52
CA ASP A 27 6.76 9.08 10.10
C ASP A 27 5.61 10.09 10.21
N LYS A 28 5.94 11.36 10.48
CA LYS A 28 4.96 12.46 10.48
C LYS A 28 4.37 12.69 9.09
N GLU A 29 5.20 12.73 8.05
CA GLU A 29 4.73 12.92 6.68
C GLU A 29 3.90 11.73 6.17
N ILE A 30 4.25 10.49 6.56
CA ILE A 30 3.44 9.30 6.27
C ILE A 30 2.06 9.41 6.95
N GLU A 31 2.00 9.94 8.16
CA GLU A 31 0.72 10.09 8.86
C GLU A 31 -0.14 11.21 8.26
N GLU A 32 0.45 12.38 7.98
CA GLU A 32 -0.24 13.58 7.51
C GLU A 32 -0.60 13.54 6.01
N ASN A 33 0.21 12.89 5.16
CA ASN A 33 -0.05 12.81 3.72
C ASN A 33 -0.82 11.53 3.39
N HIS A 34 -2.12 11.63 3.18
CA HIS A 34 -2.95 10.45 2.92
C HIS A 34 -2.88 9.94 1.47
N ASP A 35 -2.41 10.75 0.53
CA ASP A 35 -2.53 10.43 -0.90
C ASP A 35 -1.43 9.49 -1.41
N PHE A 36 -0.25 9.45 -0.79
CA PHE A 36 0.84 8.57 -1.24
C PHE A 36 0.39 7.11 -1.28
N ILE A 37 -0.41 6.66 -0.30
CA ILE A 37 -0.82 5.26 -0.20
C ILE A 37 -1.63 4.84 -1.43
N GLN A 38 -2.34 5.78 -2.06
CA GLN A 38 -3.15 5.50 -3.23
C GLN A 38 -2.35 5.42 -4.51
N ILE A 39 -1.25 6.17 -4.56
CA ILE A 39 -0.33 6.28 -5.69
C ILE A 39 0.68 5.13 -5.68
N VAL A 40 1.28 4.84 -4.52
CA VAL A 40 2.27 3.76 -4.35
C VAL A 40 1.62 2.39 -4.41
N PHE A 41 0.38 2.26 -3.91
CA PHE A 41 -0.38 1.01 -3.93
C PHE A 41 -1.68 1.18 -4.74
N PRO A 42 -1.60 1.29 -6.07
CA PRO A 42 -2.77 1.50 -6.91
C PRO A 42 -3.63 0.24 -6.99
N LEU A 43 -4.95 0.44 -7.13
CA LEU A 43 -5.92 -0.63 -7.30
C LEU A 43 -6.66 -0.46 -8.63
N ASN A 44 -7.28 -1.53 -9.11
CA ASN A 44 -8.14 -1.51 -10.30
C ASN A 44 -9.56 -0.97 -10.06
N LYS A 45 -9.76 -0.24 -8.97
CA LYS A 45 -11.03 0.36 -8.57
C LYS A 45 -10.79 1.75 -8.01
N PRO A 46 -11.67 2.72 -8.27
CA PRO A 46 -11.56 4.04 -7.70
C PRO A 46 -11.65 3.98 -6.17
N SER A 47 -10.91 4.87 -5.51
CA SER A 47 -11.03 5.04 -4.07
C SER A 47 -12.38 5.67 -3.73
N GLN A 48 -13.05 5.15 -2.70
CA GLN A 48 -14.32 5.69 -2.22
C GLN A 48 -14.14 6.89 -1.27
N SER A 49 -12.93 7.12 -0.75
CA SER A 49 -12.66 8.13 0.28
C SER A 49 -12.03 9.42 -0.27
N VAL A 50 -11.23 9.34 -1.34
CA VAL A 50 -10.58 10.50 -1.97
C VAL A 50 -10.48 10.25 -3.46
N PHE A 51 -11.16 11.05 -4.29
CA PHE A 51 -11.06 10.93 -5.75
C PHE A 51 -10.03 11.93 -6.27
N HIS A 52 -8.80 11.47 -6.47
CA HIS A 52 -7.79 12.19 -7.26
C HIS A 52 -7.71 11.68 -8.71
N GLY A 53 -8.64 10.80 -9.12
CA GLY A 53 -8.75 10.29 -10.49
C GLY A 53 -7.68 9.30 -10.94
N TYR A 54 -6.73 8.91 -10.09
CA TYR A 54 -5.68 7.94 -10.44
C TYR A 54 -5.96 6.57 -9.83
N TYR A 55 -6.19 5.60 -10.69
CA TYR A 55 -6.36 4.17 -10.40
C TYR A 55 -6.02 3.39 -11.68
N LEU A 56 -5.96 2.06 -11.59
CA LEU A 56 -5.71 1.22 -12.77
C LEU A 56 -7.05 0.99 -13.50
N ASP A 57 -7.31 1.76 -14.55
CA ASP A 57 -8.60 1.81 -15.24
C ASP A 57 -8.75 0.76 -16.35
N SER A 58 -7.68 0.07 -16.72
CA SER A 58 -7.68 -1.00 -17.71
C SER A 58 -6.95 -2.25 -17.22
N GLN A 59 -7.41 -3.41 -17.71
CA GLN A 59 -6.73 -4.69 -17.46
C GLN A 59 -5.34 -4.71 -18.10
N ASP A 60 -5.17 -4.06 -19.26
CA ASP A 60 -3.88 -3.95 -19.95
C ASP A 60 -2.84 -3.25 -19.07
N LEU A 61 -3.21 -2.17 -18.37
CA LEU A 61 -2.30 -1.47 -17.45
C LEU A 61 -1.95 -2.33 -16.24
N VAL A 62 -2.91 -3.10 -15.72
CA VAL A 62 -2.66 -4.07 -14.64
C VAL A 62 -1.64 -5.11 -15.11
N ASP A 63 -1.84 -5.70 -16.28
CA ASP A 63 -0.96 -6.73 -16.82
C ASP A 63 0.42 -6.18 -17.19
N GLN A 64 0.50 -4.94 -17.68
CA GLN A 64 1.76 -4.24 -17.94
C GLN A 64 2.59 -4.10 -16.66
N ILE A 65 2.00 -3.61 -15.56
CA ILE A 65 2.70 -3.47 -14.27
C ILE A 65 3.09 -4.84 -13.71
N LYS A 66 2.18 -5.82 -13.73
CA LYS A 66 2.42 -7.18 -13.24
C LYS A 66 3.59 -7.87 -13.95
N ASN A 67 3.73 -7.65 -15.25
CA ASN A 67 4.80 -8.26 -16.05
C ASN A 67 6.12 -7.48 -15.97
N ASN A 68 6.13 -6.30 -15.35
CA ASN A 68 7.32 -5.49 -15.15
C ASN A 68 7.97 -5.77 -13.79
N LYS A 69 9.04 -6.58 -13.80
CA LYS A 69 9.76 -6.98 -12.58
C LYS A 69 10.31 -5.80 -11.76
N GLU A 70 10.70 -4.72 -12.41
CA GLU A 70 11.20 -3.53 -11.73
C GLU A 70 10.07 -2.87 -10.94
N ALA A 71 8.89 -2.71 -11.56
CA ALA A 71 7.71 -2.17 -10.90
C ALA A 71 7.25 -3.05 -9.72
N THR A 72 7.17 -4.37 -9.91
CA THR A 72 6.75 -5.29 -8.84
C THR A 72 7.74 -5.30 -7.67
N ASN A 73 9.05 -5.27 -7.93
CA ASN A 73 10.07 -5.19 -6.88
C ASN A 73 9.96 -3.90 -6.08
N ASN A 74 9.66 -2.78 -6.74
CA ASN A 74 9.47 -1.50 -6.05
C ASN A 74 8.16 -1.45 -5.25
N ILE A 75 7.11 -2.16 -5.67
CA ILE A 75 5.89 -2.35 -4.86
C ILE A 75 6.21 -3.17 -3.60
N ILE A 76 6.97 -4.26 -3.73
CA ILE A 76 7.41 -5.08 -2.58
C ILE A 76 8.24 -4.23 -1.62
N PHE A 77 9.24 -3.48 -2.13
CA PHE A 77 10.05 -2.58 -1.33
C PHE A 77 9.19 -1.54 -0.60
N SER A 78 8.23 -0.94 -1.30
CA SER A 78 7.28 0.00 -0.70
C SER A 78 6.46 -0.63 0.42
N SER A 79 6.08 -1.91 0.29
CA SER A 79 5.36 -2.63 1.34
C SER A 79 6.22 -2.79 2.60
N HIS A 80 7.52 -3.10 2.46
CA HIS A 80 8.44 -3.16 3.59
C HIS A 80 8.67 -1.80 4.23
N TRP A 81 8.83 -0.74 3.42
CA TRP A 81 8.93 0.63 3.90
C TRP A 81 7.72 1.03 4.75
N PHE A 82 6.50 0.74 4.27
CA PHE A 82 5.27 1.02 5.02
C PHE A 82 5.15 0.13 6.27
N TYR A 83 5.55 -1.14 6.19
CA TYR A 83 5.61 -2.03 7.36
C TYR A 83 6.52 -1.47 8.45
N SER A 84 7.72 -0.98 8.11
CA SER A 84 8.64 -0.39 9.08
C SER A 84 8.05 0.86 9.76
N PHE A 85 7.24 1.64 9.05
CA PHE A 85 6.47 2.73 9.67
C PHE A 85 5.47 2.19 10.70
N LEU A 86 4.70 1.16 10.37
CA LEU A 86 3.73 0.53 11.27
C LEU A 86 4.40 -0.05 12.53
N GLU A 87 5.56 -0.68 12.38
CA GLU A 87 6.35 -1.25 13.47
C GLU A 87 6.83 -0.18 14.45
N ARG A 88 7.30 0.97 13.95
CA ARG A 88 7.71 2.11 14.80
C ARG A 88 6.53 2.82 15.48
N ASN A 89 5.33 2.72 14.92
CA ASN A 89 4.19 3.57 15.27
C ASN A 89 2.93 2.78 15.63
N MET A 90 2.95 2.06 16.76
CA MET A 90 1.89 1.12 17.14
C MET A 90 0.48 1.72 17.40
N TYR A 91 0.26 3.02 17.29
CA TYR A 91 -1.07 3.64 17.49
C TYR A 91 -2.10 3.22 16.42
N TRP A 92 -1.67 2.65 15.29
CA TRP A 92 -2.59 2.08 14.29
C TRP A 92 -3.36 0.85 14.84
N ASN A 93 -2.81 0.18 15.85
CA ASN A 93 -3.45 -0.89 16.61
C ASN A 93 -4.40 -0.29 17.67
N ALA A 94 -5.32 0.55 17.19
CA ALA A 94 -6.42 1.11 17.95
C ALA A 94 -7.70 0.98 17.11
N GLN A 95 -8.85 0.90 17.77
CA GLN A 95 -10.10 0.80 17.03
C GLN A 95 -10.30 2.00 16.10
N HIS A 96 -10.78 1.73 14.88
CA HIS A 96 -11.11 2.75 13.87
C HIS A 96 -9.92 3.62 13.39
N ASN A 97 -8.68 3.17 13.57
CA ASN A 97 -7.53 3.89 13.02
C ASN A 97 -7.46 3.75 11.49
N HIS A 98 -7.24 4.86 10.79
CA HIS A 98 -7.24 4.91 9.33
C HIS A 98 -6.09 4.11 8.68
N ASN A 99 -4.98 3.88 9.39
CA ASN A 99 -3.90 3.03 8.90
C ASN A 99 -4.34 1.57 8.69
N GLN A 100 -5.44 1.12 9.30
CA GLN A 100 -6.04 -0.21 9.01
C GLN A 100 -6.61 -0.30 7.58
N LEU A 101 -7.12 0.81 7.05
CA LEU A 101 -7.55 0.90 5.65
C LEU A 101 -6.35 0.98 4.70
N ARG A 102 -5.24 1.60 5.14
CA ARG A 102 -3.98 1.60 4.39
C ARG A 102 -3.37 0.20 4.29
N ILE A 103 -3.32 -0.54 5.40
CA ILE A 103 -2.92 -1.98 5.44
C ILE A 103 -3.75 -2.80 4.45
N THR A 104 -5.08 -2.64 4.47
CA THR A 104 -5.97 -3.29 3.51
C THR A 104 -5.55 -3.00 2.07
N ARG A 105 -5.25 -1.74 1.76
CA ARG A 105 -4.88 -1.32 0.41
C ARG A 105 -3.57 -1.95 -0.04
N VAL A 106 -2.59 -2.05 0.85
CA VAL A 106 -1.31 -2.72 0.57
C VAL A 106 -1.54 -4.19 0.23
N ILE A 107 -2.31 -4.93 1.06
CA ILE A 107 -2.65 -6.35 0.80
C ILE A 107 -3.31 -6.50 -0.58
N LYS A 108 -4.32 -5.68 -0.88
CA LYS A 108 -5.00 -5.72 -2.19
C LYS A 108 -4.07 -5.45 -3.36
N CYS A 109 -3.17 -4.49 -3.21
CA CYS A 109 -2.24 -4.10 -4.25
C CYS A 109 -1.22 -5.22 -4.52
N LEU A 110 -0.65 -5.81 -3.46
CA LEU A 110 0.28 -6.94 -3.60
C LEU A 110 -0.40 -8.12 -4.29
N ARG A 111 -1.62 -8.46 -3.86
CA ARG A 111 -2.42 -9.54 -4.46
C ARG A 111 -2.77 -9.27 -5.92
N LEU A 112 -3.07 -8.01 -6.26
CA LEU A 112 -3.39 -7.60 -7.63
C LEU A 112 -2.17 -7.59 -8.56
N LEU A 113 -1.04 -7.02 -8.11
CA LEU A 113 0.08 -6.62 -8.95
C LEU A 113 1.34 -7.45 -8.79
N VAL A 114 1.46 -8.22 -7.70
CA VAL A 114 2.68 -8.96 -7.36
C VAL A 114 2.38 -10.46 -7.27
N SER A 115 1.83 -10.93 -6.15
CA SER A 115 1.43 -12.32 -5.94
C SER A 115 0.57 -12.48 -4.70
N ASP A 116 -0.15 -13.61 -4.60
CA ASP A 116 -0.85 -14.00 -3.37
C ASP A 116 0.12 -14.23 -2.20
N GLU A 117 1.29 -14.79 -2.48
CA GLU A 117 2.33 -15.07 -1.49
C GLU A 117 2.86 -13.79 -0.83
N GLU A 118 3.18 -12.76 -1.63
CA GLU A 118 3.66 -11.48 -1.08
C GLU A 118 2.56 -10.75 -0.29
N ALA A 119 1.31 -10.86 -0.72
CA ALA A 119 0.17 -10.32 0.02
C ALA A 119 -0.01 -11.01 1.38
N ASP A 120 0.08 -12.33 1.42
CA ASP A 120 -0.04 -13.13 2.64
C ASP A 120 1.17 -12.90 3.58
N ASN A 121 2.38 -12.76 3.03
CA ASN A 121 3.57 -12.42 3.82
C ASN A 121 3.40 -11.07 4.52
N PHE A 122 2.99 -10.03 3.79
CA PHE A 122 2.73 -8.71 4.38
C PHE A 122 1.64 -8.78 5.47
N TYR A 123 0.53 -9.50 5.21
CA TYR A 123 -0.51 -9.72 6.20
C TYR A 123 0.02 -10.39 7.48
N ASN A 124 0.83 -11.45 7.34
CA ASN A 124 1.42 -12.16 8.46
C ASN A 124 2.37 -11.27 9.27
N TYR A 125 3.20 -10.44 8.61
CA TYR A 125 4.05 -9.47 9.31
C TYR A 125 3.23 -8.49 10.15
N VAL A 126 2.13 -7.97 9.62
CA VAL A 126 1.22 -7.08 10.37
C VAL A 126 0.59 -7.79 11.57
N LEU A 127 0.20 -9.06 11.43
CA LEU A 127 -0.32 -9.84 12.56
C LEU A 127 0.72 -10.05 13.66
N GLU A 128 1.97 -10.31 13.28
CA GLU A 128 3.07 -10.51 14.23
C GLU A 128 3.31 -9.28 15.10
N LEU A 129 3.13 -8.05 14.57
CA LEU A 129 3.25 -6.81 15.35
C LEU A 129 2.26 -6.73 16.52
N ILE A 130 1.07 -7.33 16.36
CA ILE A 130 -0.04 -7.22 17.33
C ILE A 130 -0.32 -8.50 18.10
N LYS A 131 0.47 -9.56 17.89
CA LYS A 131 0.20 -10.90 18.45
C LYS A 131 -0.04 -10.93 19.97
N ASN A 132 0.65 -10.06 20.70
CA ASN A 132 0.58 -10.00 22.16
C ASN A 132 -0.37 -8.90 22.71
N ASN A 133 -0.92 -8.05 21.85
CA ASN A 133 -1.76 -6.92 22.27
C ASN A 133 -2.72 -6.48 21.15
N ASN A 134 -3.51 -7.41 20.61
CA ASN A 134 -4.40 -7.10 19.50
C ASN A 134 -5.61 -6.28 19.95
N GLN A 135 -5.75 -5.05 19.42
CA GLN A 135 -6.89 -4.16 19.63
C GLN A 135 -7.72 -3.96 18.34
N VAL A 136 -7.29 -4.55 17.23
CA VAL A 136 -7.97 -4.48 15.94
C VAL A 136 -9.22 -5.36 15.99
N SER A 137 -10.33 -4.87 15.43
CA SER A 137 -11.60 -5.61 15.48
C SER A 137 -11.51 -6.95 14.73
N LYS A 138 -12.21 -7.97 15.23
CA LYS A 138 -12.34 -9.27 14.53
C LYS A 138 -12.85 -9.12 13.09
N ARG A 139 -13.73 -8.13 12.85
CA ARG A 139 -14.25 -7.81 11.51
C ARG A 139 -13.11 -7.37 10.58
N THR A 140 -12.25 -6.47 11.03
CA THR A 140 -11.09 -5.99 10.25
C THR A 140 -10.11 -7.13 9.96
N LEU A 141 -9.80 -7.97 10.96
CA LEU A 141 -8.88 -9.11 10.80
C LEU A 141 -9.42 -10.14 9.81
N ASN A 142 -10.71 -10.47 9.91
CA ASN A 142 -11.37 -11.36 8.95
C ASN A 142 -11.39 -10.75 7.56
N PHE A 143 -11.57 -9.43 7.46
CA PHE A 143 -11.54 -8.76 6.17
C PHE A 143 -10.16 -8.86 5.53
N TRP A 144 -9.07 -8.59 6.26
CA TRP A 144 -7.70 -8.75 5.76
C TRP A 144 -7.40 -10.19 5.31
N LYS A 145 -7.83 -11.18 6.09
CA LYS A 145 -7.64 -12.60 5.76
C LYS A 145 -8.30 -13.02 4.44
N ASN A 146 -9.42 -12.38 4.08
CA ASN A 146 -10.22 -12.72 2.90
C ASN A 146 -10.09 -11.69 1.77
N THR A 147 -9.15 -10.76 1.89
CA THR A 147 -8.90 -9.70 0.92
C THR A 147 -7.92 -10.18 -0.12
#